data_AF-T1HCB0-F1
#
_entry.id   AF-T1HCB0-F1
#
_cell.length_a   1.000
_cell.length_b   1.000
_cell.length_c   1.000
_cell.angle_alpha   90.00
_cell.angle_beta   90.00
_cell.angle_gamma   90.00
#
_symmetry.space_group_name_H-M   'P 1'
#
loop_
_entity.id
_entity.type
_entity.pdbx_description
1 polymer ?
#
loop_
_entity_poly.entity_id
_entity_poly.type
_entity_poly.pdbx_seq_one_letter_code
_entity_poly.pdbx_strand_id
1 'polypeptide(L)'
;MLKVCIGQRGDVVTVKRNFAYNKLLVPGLGDYVTPEALEKSKLIREKAKEVESFSSLSALQTVRYLESQVLSVVMNKETEWTIEPWHIRVSFRKAGIHVPDACISLPAKPIYGPDAELESKEFCVTVTINNKEKAKVRCRIHHWSTNPADRLPHIDHYWLKESEPIFPEEADILKKLSHQSSLNKKKNELTHS
;
A
#
# COMPACT_ATOMS: atom_id res chain seq x y z
N MET A 1 -5.39 -3.32 37.75
CA MET A 1 -4.94 -2.67 36.50
C MET A 1 -4.49 -1.24 36.81
N LEU A 2 -3.61 -0.66 36.00
CA LEU A 2 -3.13 0.72 36.14
C LEU A 2 -3.43 1.45 34.82
N LYS A 3 -3.89 2.70 34.90
CA LYS A 3 -4.09 3.54 33.70
C LYS A 3 -2.78 4.26 33.41
N VAL A 4 -2.33 4.19 32.17
CA VAL A 4 -1.09 4.79 31.70
C VAL A 4 -1.38 5.46 30.36
N CYS A 5 -0.73 6.60 30.10
CA CYS A 5 -0.84 7.24 28.79
C CYS A 5 0.07 6.51 27.78
N ILE A 6 -0.51 5.70 26.88
CA ILE A 6 0.24 4.97 25.86
C ILE A 6 -0.61 4.73 24.61
N GLY A 7 -0.01 4.79 23.41
CA GLY A 7 -0.71 4.71 22.13
C GLY A 7 -0.32 5.87 21.22
N GLN A 8 -1.29 6.42 20.47
CA GLN A 8 -1.07 7.72 19.83
C GLN A 8 -0.83 8.76 20.94
N ARG A 9 -0.03 9.80 20.66
CA ARG A 9 0.35 10.79 21.68
C ARG A 9 -0.90 11.34 22.38
N GLY A 10 -1.03 10.99 23.66
CA GLY A 10 -2.10 11.44 24.54
C GLY A 10 -3.26 10.46 24.77
N ASP A 11 -3.19 9.24 24.24
CA ASP A 11 -4.18 8.19 24.55
C ASP A 11 -3.96 7.60 25.95
N VAL A 12 -5.06 7.28 26.63
CA VAL A 12 -5.07 6.66 27.97
C VAL A 12 -5.52 5.22 27.85
N VAL A 13 -4.66 4.27 28.22
CA VAL A 13 -4.94 2.84 28.13
C VAL A 13 -4.82 2.19 29.51
N THR A 14 -5.69 1.20 29.75
CA THR A 14 -5.68 0.43 30.99
C THR A 14 -4.87 -0.84 30.80
N VAL A 15 -3.79 -1.00 31.56
CA VAL A 15 -2.85 -2.13 31.44
C VAL A 15 -2.67 -2.87 32.78
N LYS A 16 -2.08 -4.07 32.75
CA LYS A 16 -1.71 -4.80 33.98
C LYS A 16 -0.57 -4.07 34.70
N ARG A 17 -0.58 -4.07 36.04
CA ARG A 17 0.36 -3.31 36.89
C ARG A 17 1.83 -3.68 36.60
N ASN A 18 2.15 -4.97 36.50
CA ASN A 18 3.52 -5.42 36.21
C ASN A 18 4.03 -4.94 34.85
N PHE A 19 3.16 -4.92 33.83
CA PHE A 19 3.51 -4.40 32.52
C PHE A 19 3.70 -2.88 32.56
N ALA A 20 2.80 -2.16 33.22
CA ALA A 20 2.89 -0.72 33.39
C ALA A 20 4.21 -0.29 34.03
N TYR A 21 4.56 -0.90 35.17
CA TYR A 21 5.74 -0.48 35.93
C TYR A 21 7.03 -0.83 35.19
N ASN A 22 7.21 -2.09 34.79
CA ASN A 22 8.49 -2.58 34.28
C ASN A 22 8.74 -2.17 32.82
N LYS A 23 7.69 -2.03 32.00
CA LYS A 23 7.84 -1.76 30.56
C LYS A 23 7.50 -0.33 30.17
N LEU A 24 6.69 0.40 30.94
CA LEU A 24 6.22 1.73 30.55
C LEU A 24 6.79 2.84 31.43
N LEU A 25 6.62 2.73 32.75
CA LEU A 25 6.95 3.78 33.70
C LEU A 25 8.46 3.87 33.95
N VAL A 26 9.12 2.74 34.26
CA VAL A 26 10.57 2.73 34.52
C VAL A 26 11.38 3.17 33.30
N PRO A 27 11.04 2.75 32.05
CA PRO A 27 11.73 3.26 30.86
C PRO A 27 11.33 4.69 30.45
N GLY A 28 10.32 5.30 31.10
CA GLY A 28 9.80 6.62 30.73
C GLY A 28 9.02 6.66 29.41
N LEU A 29 8.47 5.52 28.96
CA LEU A 29 7.66 5.41 27.74
C LEU A 29 6.20 5.83 27.95
N GLY A 30 5.74 5.91 29.20
CA GLY A 30 4.41 6.36 29.54
C GLY A 30 4.38 6.99 30.93
N ASP A 31 3.44 7.91 31.13
CA ASP A 31 3.27 8.63 32.39
C ASP A 31 2.09 8.09 33.21
N TYR A 32 2.15 8.33 34.52
CA TYR A 32 1.00 8.17 35.39
C TYR A 32 -0.14 9.10 34.97
N VAL A 33 -1.37 8.62 35.13
CA VAL A 33 -2.57 9.44 34.88
C VAL A 33 -2.78 10.38 36.06
N THR A 34 -2.13 11.54 36.01
CA THR A 34 -2.39 12.70 36.86
C THR A 34 -3.25 13.72 36.09
N PRO A 35 -4.00 14.62 36.78
CA PRO A 35 -4.79 15.64 36.10
C PRO A 35 -3.94 16.53 35.18
N GLU A 36 -2.75 16.93 35.63
CA GLU A 36 -1.80 17.72 34.84
C GLU A 36 -1.32 16.99 33.57
N ALA A 37 -1.03 15.68 33.67
CA ALA A 37 -0.63 14.88 32.52
C ALA A 37 -1.77 14.74 31.50
N LEU A 38 -3.01 14.73 31.98
CA LEU A 38 -4.22 14.66 31.16
C LEU A 38 -4.49 15.97 30.41
N GLU A 39 -4.15 17.12 30.98
CA GLU A 39 -4.23 18.42 30.30
C GLU A 39 -3.15 18.56 29.23
N LYS A 40 -1.90 18.21 29.57
CA LYS A 40 -0.79 18.17 28.63
C LYS A 40 -1.10 17.23 27.44
N SER A 41 -1.68 16.07 27.71
CA SER A 41 -2.03 15.11 26.66
C SER A 41 -3.13 15.61 25.73
N LYS A 42 -4.14 16.33 26.24
CA LYS A 42 -5.18 16.97 25.41
C LYS A 42 -4.58 18.02 24.47
N LEU A 43 -3.71 18.89 24.97
CA LEU A 43 -3.02 19.90 24.16
C LEU A 43 -2.15 19.27 23.08
N ILE A 44 -1.45 18.18 23.41
CA ILE A 44 -0.65 17.42 22.44
C ILE A 44 -1.56 16.76 21.39
N ARG A 45 -2.72 16.23 21.80
CA ARG A 45 -3.68 15.59 20.89
C ARG A 45 -4.30 16.58 19.91
N GLU A 46 -4.60 17.80 20.34
CA GLU A 46 -5.09 18.87 19.46
C GLU A 46 -4.06 19.23 18.40
N LYS A 47 -2.81 19.45 18.82
CA LYS A 47 -1.67 19.66 17.90
C LYS A 47 -1.41 18.46 16.99
N ALA A 48 -1.60 17.24 17.48
CA ALA A 48 -1.38 16.01 16.71
C ALA A 48 -2.52 15.71 15.73
N LYS A 49 -3.74 16.20 15.96
CA LYS A 49 -4.83 16.11 14.98
C LYS A 49 -4.57 16.96 13.73
N GLU A 50 -3.83 18.05 13.87
CA GLU A 50 -3.39 18.88 12.72
C GLU A 50 -2.32 18.19 11.88
N VAL A 51 -1.53 17.28 12.47
CA VAL A 51 -0.48 16.51 11.80
C VAL A 51 -1.05 15.16 11.37
N GLU A 52 -1.65 15.11 10.18
CA GLU A 52 -2.20 13.94 9.47
C GLU A 52 -2.25 12.64 10.29
N SER A 53 -3.27 12.55 11.14
CA SER A 53 -3.55 11.35 11.92
C SER A 53 -4.00 10.22 10.98
N PHE A 54 -3.11 9.27 10.68
CA PHE A 54 -3.48 7.99 10.10
C PHE A 54 -4.64 7.34 10.88
N SER A 55 -5.54 6.67 10.17
CA SER A 55 -6.73 6.01 10.72
C SER A 55 -6.38 4.89 11.69
N SER A 56 -5.24 4.23 11.46
CA SER A 56 -4.72 3.18 12.31
C SER A 56 -3.20 3.22 12.37
N LEU A 57 -2.64 2.57 13.40
CA LEU A 57 -1.20 2.41 13.57
C LEU A 57 -0.56 1.66 12.38
N SER A 58 -1.30 0.76 11.75
CA SER A 58 -0.85 -0.02 10.60
C SER A 58 -1.13 0.65 9.25
N ALA A 59 -1.97 1.70 9.18
CA ALA A 59 -2.40 2.28 7.91
C ALA A 59 -1.21 2.75 7.07
N LEU A 60 -0.24 3.44 7.67
CA LEU A 60 0.98 3.86 6.98
C LEU A 60 1.80 2.68 6.45
N GLN A 61 1.90 1.60 7.23
CA GLN A 61 2.62 0.39 6.81
C GLN A 61 1.89 -0.29 5.65
N THR A 62 0.55 -0.34 5.70
CA THR A 62 -0.29 -0.88 4.63
C THR A 62 -0.17 -0.05 3.36
N VAL A 63 -0.19 1.28 3.45
CA VAL A 63 0.02 2.18 2.30
C VAL A 63 1.37 1.90 1.65
N ARG A 64 2.45 1.89 2.44
CA ARG A 64 3.81 1.61 1.93
C ARG A 64 3.92 0.21 1.32
N TYR A 65 3.29 -0.77 1.95
CA TYR A 65 3.26 -2.13 1.43
C TYR A 65 2.56 -2.18 0.07
N LEU A 66 1.38 -1.57 -0.07
CA LEU A 66 0.64 -1.52 -1.32
C LEU A 66 1.39 -0.75 -2.43
N GLU A 67 2.05 0.37 -2.09
CA GLU A 67 2.87 1.15 -3.02
C GLU A 67 4.09 0.38 -3.54
N SER A 68 4.65 -0.52 -2.72
CA SER A 68 5.76 -1.39 -3.11
C SER A 68 5.35 -2.50 -4.07
N GLN A 69 4.09 -2.93 -4.05
CA GLN A 69 3.61 -4.04 -4.88
C GLN A 69 3.43 -3.63 -6.35
N VAL A 70 3.66 -4.60 -7.23
CA VAL A 70 3.34 -4.52 -8.67
C VAL A 70 2.36 -5.65 -8.97
N LEU A 71 1.13 -5.30 -9.31
CA LEU A 71 0.08 -6.27 -9.60
C LEU A 71 0.11 -6.67 -11.07
N SER A 72 0.08 -7.98 -11.33
CA SER A 72 -0.16 -8.51 -12.67
C SER A 72 -1.67 -8.69 -12.88
N VAL A 73 -2.21 -7.88 -13.80
CA VAL A 73 -3.59 -7.89 -14.25
C VAL A 73 -3.65 -8.78 -15.48
N VAL A 74 -4.12 -10.01 -15.27
CA VAL A 74 -4.15 -11.04 -16.32
C VAL A 74 -5.44 -10.90 -17.11
N MET A 75 -5.33 -10.54 -18.39
CA MET A 75 -6.47 -10.36 -19.29
C MET A 75 -6.40 -11.33 -20.47
N ASN A 76 -7.54 -11.62 -21.09
CA ASN A 76 -7.55 -12.47 -22.28
C ASN A 76 -6.99 -11.70 -23.49
N LYS A 77 -6.21 -12.38 -24.33
CA LYS A 77 -5.74 -11.85 -25.62
C LYS A 77 -6.82 -11.88 -26.71
N GLU A 78 -7.73 -12.85 -26.65
CA GLU A 78 -8.63 -13.16 -27.77
C GLU A 78 -10.00 -12.49 -27.65
N THR A 79 -10.40 -12.13 -26.43
CA THR A 79 -11.72 -11.54 -26.15
C THR A 79 -11.55 -10.08 -25.78
N GLU A 80 -12.41 -9.22 -26.32
CA GLU A 80 -12.45 -7.81 -25.92
C GLU A 80 -12.76 -7.70 -24.42
N TRP A 81 -12.07 -6.79 -23.74
CA TRP A 81 -12.26 -6.56 -22.32
C TRP A 81 -12.16 -5.09 -21.98
N THR A 82 -12.84 -4.71 -20.91
CA THR A 82 -12.75 -3.39 -20.28
C THR A 82 -12.38 -3.59 -18.83
N ILE A 83 -11.35 -2.87 -18.35
CA ILE A 83 -10.92 -3.01 -16.95
C ILE A 83 -11.98 -2.40 -16.04
N GLU A 84 -12.66 -3.29 -15.34
CA GLU A 84 -13.58 -2.98 -14.24
C GLU A 84 -12.94 -3.31 -12.86
N PRO A 85 -13.49 -2.76 -11.75
CA PRO A 85 -12.91 -2.96 -10.41
C PRO A 85 -12.78 -4.43 -9.99
N TRP A 86 -13.66 -5.31 -10.45
CA TRP A 86 -13.61 -6.73 -10.10
C TRP A 86 -12.38 -7.44 -10.66
N HIS A 87 -11.86 -7.01 -11.81
CA HIS A 87 -10.63 -7.55 -12.39
C HIS A 87 -9.44 -7.29 -11.46
N ILE A 88 -9.38 -6.07 -10.92
CA ILE A 88 -8.34 -5.66 -9.98
C ILE A 88 -8.49 -6.41 -8.66
N ARG A 89 -9.73 -6.60 -8.16
CA ARG A 89 -9.98 -7.43 -6.98
C ARG A 89 -9.43 -8.84 -7.15
N VAL A 90 -9.65 -9.47 -8.31
CA VAL A 90 -9.13 -10.82 -8.59
C VAL A 90 -7.61 -10.81 -8.61
N SER A 91 -6.98 -9.80 -9.21
CA SER A 91 -5.53 -9.62 -9.19
C SER A 91 -4.97 -9.41 -7.77
N PHE A 92 -5.63 -8.62 -6.92
CA PHE A 92 -5.26 -8.48 -5.51
C PHE A 92 -5.36 -9.82 -4.78
N ARG A 93 -6.42 -10.59 -5.03
CA ARG A 93 -6.58 -11.92 -4.44
C ARG A 93 -5.48 -12.89 -4.87
N LYS A 94 -5.06 -12.83 -6.14
CA LYS A 94 -3.90 -13.59 -6.64
C LYS A 94 -2.60 -13.17 -5.95
N ALA A 95 -2.46 -11.91 -5.58
CA ALA A 95 -1.35 -11.39 -4.77
C ALA A 95 -1.50 -11.68 -3.25
N GLY A 96 -2.57 -12.36 -2.82
CA GLY A 96 -2.82 -12.69 -1.41
C GLY A 96 -3.44 -11.56 -0.58
N ILE A 97 -3.89 -10.48 -1.22
CA ILE A 97 -4.48 -9.31 -0.54
C ILE A 97 -5.99 -9.31 -0.80
N HIS A 98 -6.78 -9.18 0.26
CA HIS A 98 -8.23 -9.10 0.16
C HIS A 98 -8.70 -7.64 0.13
N VAL A 99 -9.24 -7.19 -0.99
CA VAL A 99 -9.76 -5.82 -1.18
C VAL A 99 -11.19 -5.88 -1.73
N PRO A 100 -12.16 -5.18 -1.13
CA PRO A 100 -13.52 -5.07 -1.68
C PRO A 100 -13.59 -4.05 -2.83
N ASP A 101 -14.54 -4.23 -3.76
CA ASP A 101 -14.65 -3.41 -4.96
C ASP A 101 -14.88 -1.93 -4.66
N ALA A 102 -15.65 -1.63 -3.62
CA ALA A 102 -15.97 -0.26 -3.19
C ALA A 102 -14.73 0.56 -2.79
N CYS A 103 -13.61 -0.09 -2.47
CA CYS A 103 -12.36 0.57 -2.09
C CYS A 103 -11.44 0.84 -3.28
N ILE A 104 -11.76 0.31 -4.48
CA ILE A 104 -10.90 0.39 -5.67
C ILE A 104 -11.40 1.54 -6.55
N SER A 105 -10.52 2.50 -6.84
CA SER A 105 -10.76 3.59 -7.77
C SER A 105 -9.85 3.47 -8.98
N LEU A 106 -10.48 3.32 -10.14
CA LEU A 106 -9.82 3.24 -11.45
C LEU A 106 -9.39 4.62 -11.95
N PRO A 107 -8.40 4.69 -12.87
CA PRO A 107 -8.09 5.92 -13.57
C PRO A 107 -9.28 6.37 -14.43
N ALA A 108 -9.39 7.68 -14.67
CA ALA A 108 -10.54 8.28 -15.38
C ALA A 108 -10.66 7.83 -16.85
N LYS A 109 -9.55 7.37 -17.45
CA LYS A 109 -9.52 6.89 -18.82
C LYS A 109 -9.74 5.36 -18.81
N PRO A 110 -10.83 4.85 -19.40
CA PRO A 110 -11.07 3.42 -19.48
C PRO A 110 -9.97 2.77 -20.33
N ILE A 111 -9.47 1.63 -19.87
CA ILE A 111 -8.51 0.82 -20.60
C ILE A 111 -9.29 -0.32 -21.27
N TYR A 112 -9.25 -0.33 -22.59
CA TYR A 112 -9.84 -1.36 -23.43
C TYR A 112 -8.74 -2.24 -24.03
N GLY A 113 -9.03 -3.52 -24.21
CA GLY A 113 -8.22 -4.46 -25.00
C GLY A 113 -9.10 -5.17 -26.01
N PRO A 114 -8.53 -5.76 -27.09
CA PRO A 114 -7.29 -6.54 -27.07
C PRO A 114 -6.23 -5.98 -28.02
N ASP A 115 -5.46 -4.99 -27.55
CA ASP A 115 -4.33 -4.44 -28.28
C ASP A 115 -3.02 -5.05 -27.78
N ALA A 116 -2.25 -5.67 -28.69
CA ALA A 116 -0.94 -6.23 -28.37
C ALA A 116 0.05 -5.17 -27.85
N GLU A 117 -0.16 -3.91 -28.20
CA GLU A 117 0.64 -2.79 -27.71
C GLU A 117 0.41 -2.46 -26.23
N LEU A 118 -0.69 -2.92 -25.62
CA LEU A 118 -0.97 -2.72 -24.20
C LEU A 118 -0.27 -3.76 -23.31
N GLU A 119 0.34 -4.78 -23.92
CA GLU A 119 1.10 -5.78 -23.19
C GLU A 119 2.25 -5.14 -22.44
N SER A 120 2.45 -5.54 -21.18
CA SER A 120 3.49 -5.05 -20.27
C SER A 120 3.44 -3.57 -19.90
N LYS A 121 2.42 -2.83 -20.34
CA LYS A 121 2.26 -1.43 -19.93
C LYS A 121 1.70 -1.30 -18.51
N GLU A 122 2.05 -0.20 -17.86
CA GLU A 122 1.69 0.13 -16.49
C GLU A 122 0.60 1.20 -16.38
N PHE A 123 -0.27 1.05 -15.39
CA PHE A 123 -1.18 2.10 -14.94
C PHE A 123 -1.30 2.11 -13.42
N CYS A 124 -1.74 3.25 -12.87
CA CYS A 124 -1.97 3.41 -11.43
C CYS A 124 -3.42 3.13 -11.06
N VAL A 125 -3.62 2.42 -9.96
CA VAL A 125 -4.93 2.24 -9.32
C VAL A 125 -4.88 2.84 -7.92
N THR A 126 -5.93 3.55 -7.53
CA THR A 126 -6.02 4.10 -6.16
C THR A 126 -6.87 3.18 -5.29
N VAL A 127 -6.31 2.69 -4.19
CA VAL A 127 -7.02 1.90 -3.18
C VAL A 127 -7.24 2.77 -1.95
N THR A 128 -8.49 2.86 -1.51
CA THR A 128 -8.86 3.60 -0.30
C THR A 128 -8.86 2.66 0.91
N ILE A 129 -8.06 2.97 1.92
CA ILE A 129 -7.99 2.24 3.19
C ILE A 129 -8.81 3.03 4.21
N ASN A 130 -9.71 2.33 4.91
CA ASN A 130 -10.54 2.90 6.01
C ASN A 130 -11.23 4.24 5.67
N ASN A 131 -11.58 4.45 4.39
CA ASN A 131 -12.20 5.68 3.87
C ASN A 131 -11.39 6.98 4.08
N LYS A 132 -10.11 6.89 4.44
CA LYS A 132 -9.25 8.05 4.73
C LYS A 132 -7.96 8.04 3.94
N GLU A 133 -7.19 6.95 4.03
CA GLU A 133 -5.92 6.87 3.33
C GLU A 133 -6.11 6.39 1.90
N LYS A 134 -5.34 6.95 0.96
CA LYS A 134 -5.32 6.54 -0.44
C LYS A 134 -3.94 6.01 -0.77
N ALA A 135 -3.85 4.74 -1.14
CA ALA A 135 -2.64 4.10 -1.62
C ALA A 135 -2.67 4.00 -3.15
N LYS A 136 -1.58 4.36 -3.82
CA LYS A 136 -1.45 4.19 -5.26
C LYS A 136 -0.69 2.89 -5.55
N VAL A 137 -1.31 1.99 -6.29
CA VAL A 137 -0.77 0.67 -6.61
C VAL A 137 -0.46 0.59 -8.09
N ARG A 138 0.71 0.02 -8.41
CA ARG A 138 1.14 -0.21 -9.78
C ARG A 138 0.50 -1.47 -10.33
N CYS A 139 -0.16 -1.35 -11.48
CA CYS A 139 -0.78 -2.47 -12.16
C CYS A 139 -0.14 -2.62 -13.55
N ARG A 140 0.20 -3.86 -13.91
CA ARG A 140 0.74 -4.25 -15.21
C ARG A 140 -0.23 -5.16 -15.91
N ILE A 141 -0.47 -4.90 -17.18
CA ILE A 141 -1.32 -5.76 -18.01
C ILE A 141 -0.47 -6.92 -18.53
N HIS A 142 -1.01 -8.13 -18.38
CA HIS A 142 -0.42 -9.35 -18.88
C HIS A 142 -1.49 -10.13 -19.64
N HIS A 143 -1.32 -10.29 -20.95
CA HIS A 143 -2.22 -11.08 -21.77
C HIS A 143 -2.02 -12.57 -21.53
N TRP A 144 -3.12 -13.30 -21.47
CA TRP A 144 -3.18 -14.74 -21.34
C TRP A 144 -4.02 -15.32 -22.45
N SER A 145 -3.56 -16.42 -23.05
CA SER A 145 -4.32 -17.20 -24.02
C SER A 145 -4.55 -18.61 -23.49
N THR A 146 -5.71 -19.18 -23.85
CA THR A 146 -6.06 -20.56 -23.55
C THR A 146 -5.14 -21.53 -24.31
N ASN A 147 -4.81 -21.19 -25.57
CA ASN A 147 -3.94 -21.99 -26.42
C ASN A 147 -2.49 -21.94 -25.90
N PRO A 148 -1.86 -23.10 -25.61
CA PRO A 148 -0.51 -23.14 -25.05
C PRO A 148 0.54 -22.56 -26.00
N ALA A 149 0.31 -22.62 -27.32
CA ALA A 149 1.23 -22.09 -28.34
C ALA A 149 1.26 -20.55 -28.36
N ASP A 150 0.15 -19.90 -28.01
CA ASP A 150 -0.01 -18.44 -28.06
C ASP A 150 0.32 -17.78 -26.70
N ARG A 151 0.72 -18.57 -25.70
CA ARG A 151 1.13 -18.05 -24.40
C ARG A 151 2.49 -17.38 -24.50
N LEU A 152 2.57 -16.20 -23.89
CA LEU A 152 3.84 -15.50 -23.73
C LEU A 152 4.82 -16.36 -22.91
N PRO A 153 6.11 -16.36 -23.26
CA PRO A 153 7.12 -17.08 -22.50
C PRO A 153 7.19 -16.54 -21.07
N HIS A 154 7.43 -17.43 -20.11
CA HIS A 154 7.61 -17.02 -18.72
C HIS A 154 8.85 -16.12 -18.61
N ILE A 155 8.67 -14.92 -18.06
CA ILE A 155 9.77 -13.99 -17.79
C ILE A 155 10.01 -13.99 -16.29
N ASP A 156 11.22 -14.42 -15.90
CA ASP A 156 11.67 -14.34 -14.51
C ASP A 156 11.72 -12.88 -14.06
N HIS A 157 11.26 -12.62 -12.83
CA HIS A 157 11.22 -11.30 -12.21
C HIS A 157 10.54 -10.22 -13.07
N TYR A 158 9.44 -10.59 -13.72
CA TYR A 158 8.66 -9.70 -14.57
C TYR A 158 8.31 -8.35 -13.90
N TRP A 159 8.09 -8.34 -12.58
CA TRP A 159 7.79 -7.14 -11.79
C TRP A 159 8.95 -6.16 -11.61
N LEU A 160 10.20 -6.56 -11.89
CA LEU A 160 11.38 -5.73 -11.73
C LEU A 160 11.74 -4.93 -12.99
N LYS A 161 11.35 -5.42 -14.17
CA LYS A 161 11.65 -4.75 -15.44
C LYS A 161 10.99 -3.38 -15.50
N GLU A 162 11.65 -2.39 -16.09
CA GLU A 162 10.98 -1.11 -16.37
C GLU A 162 9.95 -1.31 -17.48
N SER A 163 8.84 -0.60 -17.40
CA SER A 163 7.72 -0.72 -18.33
C SER A 163 7.16 0.66 -18.65
N GLU A 164 6.60 0.78 -19.83
CA GLU A 164 6.03 2.04 -20.31
C GLU A 164 4.68 2.29 -19.65
N PRO A 165 4.41 3.54 -19.20
CA PRO A 165 3.11 3.91 -18.70
C PRO A 165 2.09 3.99 -19.84
N ILE A 166 0.88 3.48 -19.62
CA ILE A 166 -0.25 3.61 -20.57
C ILE A 166 -0.62 5.09 -20.75
N PHE A 167 -0.56 5.86 -19.67
CA PHE A 167 -0.86 7.28 -19.67
C PHE A 167 0.39 8.11 -19.34
N PRO A 168 0.79 9.06 -20.20
CA PRO A 168 1.96 9.90 -19.94
C PRO A 168 1.80 10.77 -18.68
N GLU A 169 0.55 11.11 -18.32
CA GLU A 169 0.21 11.86 -17.10
C GLU A 169 0.54 11.08 -15.81
N GLU A 170 0.54 9.75 -15.85
CA GLU A 170 0.83 8.90 -14.69
C GLU A 170 2.32 8.51 -14.60
N ALA A 171 3.11 8.85 -15.61
CA ALA A 171 4.53 8.51 -15.70
C ALA A 171 5.33 9.01 -14.50
N ASP A 172 5.06 10.23 -14.03
CA ASP A 172 5.77 10.84 -12.91
C ASP A 172 5.43 10.20 -11.57
N ILE A 173 4.20 9.71 -11.42
CA ILE A 173 3.76 8.97 -10.24
C ILE A 173 4.42 7.59 -10.22
N LEU A 174 4.43 6.91 -11.36
CA LEU A 174 5.02 5.58 -11.53
C LEU A 174 6.53 5.58 -11.28
N LYS A 175 7.25 6.61 -11.77
CA LYS A 175 8.69 6.79 -11.50
C LYS A 175 9.00 6.98 -10.01
N LYS A 176 8.14 7.68 -9.26
CA LYS A 176 8.31 7.84 -7.80
C LYS A 176 8.11 6.53 -7.05
N LEU A 177 7.17 5.70 -7.52
CA LEU A 177 6.88 4.39 -6.92
C LEU A 177 7.96 3.34 -7.24
N SER A 178 8.59 3.39 -8.42
CA SER A 178 9.62 2.41 -8.82
C SER A 178 10.95 2.56 -8.06
N HIS A 179 11.27 3.77 -7.59
CA HIS A 179 12.58 4.08 -7.04
C HIS A 179 12.92 3.32 -5.75
N GLN A 180 11.91 2.93 -4.95
CA GLN A 180 12.11 2.22 -3.68
C GLN A 180 12.64 0.79 -3.87
N SER A 181 12.21 0.08 -4.91
CA SER A 181 12.70 -1.27 -5.23
C SER A 181 14.14 -1.27 -5.75
N SER A 182 14.51 -0.29 -6.58
CA SER A 182 15.88 -0.15 -7.11
C SER A 182 16.91 0.25 -6.06
N LEU A 183 16.51 1.05 -5.06
CA LEU A 183 17.36 1.47 -3.95
C LEU A 183 17.74 0.30 -3.03
N ASN A 184 16.81 -0.62 -2.77
CA ASN A 184 17.09 -1.83 -1.98
C ASN A 184 18.01 -2.81 -2.73
N LYS A 185 17.89 -2.91 -4.05
CA LYS A 185 18.80 -3.72 -4.88
C LYS A 185 20.23 -3.18 -4.84
N LYS A 186 20.42 -1.87 -5.03
CA LYS A 186 21.75 -1.22 -4.90
C LYS A 186 22.34 -1.39 -3.50
N LYS A 187 21.53 -1.28 -2.44
CA LYS A 187 22.00 -1.50 -1.06
C LYS A 187 22.50 -2.92 -0.83
N ASN A 188 21.80 -3.93 -1.36
CA ASN A 188 22.21 -5.34 -1.18
C ASN A 188 23.48 -5.68 -1.97
N GLU A 189 23.68 -5.08 -3.15
CA GLU A 189 24.91 -5.26 -3.94
C GLU A 189 26.15 -4.65 -3.26
N LEU A 190 25.99 -3.50 -2.58
CA LEU A 190 27.05 -2.81 -1.84
C LEU A 190 27.46 -3.50 -0.52
N THR A 191 26.59 -4.31 0.09
CA THR A 191 26.90 -5.04 1.33
C THR A 191 27.61 -6.38 1.12
N HIS A 192 27.71 -6.83 -0.13
CA HIS A 192 28.41 -8.05 -0.52
C HIS A 192 29.72 -7.78 -1.29
N SER A 193 30.18 -6.53 -1.31
CA SER A 193 31.48 -6.08 -1.81
C SER A 193 32.41 -5.79 -0.63
#